data_AF-A0A353Q159-F1
#
_entry.id   AF-A0A353Q159-F1
#
_cell.length_a   1.000
_cell.length_b   1.000
_cell.length_c   1.000
_cell.angle_alpha   90.00
_cell.angle_beta   90.00
_cell.angle_gamma   90.00
#
_symmetry.space_group_name_H-M   'P 1'
#
loop_
_entity.id
_entity.type
_entity.pdbx_description
1 polymer ?
#
loop_
_entity_poly.entity_id
_entity_poly.type
_entity_poly.pdbx_seq_one_letter_code
_entity_poly.pdbx_strand_id
1 'polypeptide(L)' 'MVIGIIGAMDKEINELKGRTKIDEITKKAEMEFCSGKLLDKDVVIVKSGVGKVNAAVCTQILIDS' A
#
# COMPACT_ATOMS: atom_id res chain seq x y z
N MET A 1 -6.73 -11.81 8.45
CA MET A 1 -7.31 -11.13 7.25
C MET A 1 -6.63 -9.78 7.17
N VAL A 2 -6.02 -9.46 6.03
CA VAL A 2 -5.25 -8.23 5.84
C VAL A 2 -5.99 -7.35 4.83
N ILE A 3 -6.06 -6.04 5.08
CA ILE A 3 -6.73 -5.08 4.19
C ILE A 3 -5.67 -4.39 3.32
N GLY A 4 -5.77 -4.57 2.00
CA GLY A 4 -4.95 -3.85 1.03
C GLY A 4 -5.52 -2.47 0.73
N ILE A 5 -4.69 -1.43 0.79
CA ILE A 5 -5.07 -0.05 0.49
C ILE A 5 -4.14 0.51 -0.57
N ILE A 6 -4.70 0.82 -1.74
CA ILE A 6 -3.98 1.34 -2.90
C ILE A 6 -4.35 2.81 -3.10
N GLY A 7 -3.35 3.67 -3.24
CA GLY A 7 -3.50 5.05 -3.70
C GLY A 7 -2.66 5.30 -4.95
N ALA A 8 -3.05 6.30 -5.74
CA ALA A 8 -2.32 6.64 -6.96
C ALA A 8 -1.30 7.75 -6.72
N MET A 9 -1.57 8.65 -5.78
CA MET A 9 -0.77 9.85 -5.52
C MET A 9 -0.29 9.93 -4.07
N ASP A 10 0.84 10.60 -3.84
CA ASP A 10 1.44 10.74 -2.52
C ASP A 10 0.50 11.41 -1.50
N LYS A 11 -0.31 12.38 -1.94
CA LYS A 11 -1.27 13.07 -1.06
C LYS A 11 -2.28 12.11 -0.42
N GLU A 12 -2.70 11.06 -1.12
CA GLU A 12 -3.68 10.09 -0.64
C GLU A 12 -3.05 9.14 0.39
N ILE A 13 -1.79 8.77 0.17
CA ILE A 13 -1.11 7.71 0.92
C ILE A 13 -0.36 8.24 2.15
N ASN A 14 0.21 9.45 2.07
CA ASN A 14 1.04 9.99 3.15
C ASN A 14 0.24 10.25 4.43
N GLU A 15 -0.99 10.77 4.32
CA GLU A 15 -1.86 10.96 5.48
C GLU A 15 -2.20 9.62 6.15
N LEU A 16 -2.47 8.59 5.35
CA LEU A 16 -2.82 7.28 5.85
C LEU A 16 -1.64 6.56 6.50
N LYS A 17 -0.45 6.62 5.87
CA LYS A 17 0.80 6.11 6.43
C LYS A 17 1.11 6.77 7.77
N GLY A 18 0.90 8.09 7.91
CA GLY A 18 1.10 8.82 9.17
C GLY A 18 0.18 8.38 10.31
N ARG A 19 -0.97 7.77 10.01
CA ARG A 19 -1.92 7.22 11.00
C ARG A 19 -1.72 5.72 11.26
N THR A 20 -0.82 5.08 10.51
CA THR A 20 -0.59 3.64 10.57
C THR A 20 0.70 3.38 11.32
N LYS A 21 0.67 2.43 12.26
CA LYS A 21 1.90 1.90 12.83
C LYS A 21 2.51 0.94 11.82
N ILE A 22 3.49 1.40 11.06
CA ILE A 22 4.18 0.60 10.04
C ILE A 22 5.21 -0.29 10.74
N ASP A 23 5.09 -1.59 10.53
CA ASP A 23 5.96 -2.61 11.11
C ASP A 23 6.98 -3.12 10.08
N GLU A 24 6.62 -3.11 8.78
CA GLU A 24 7.47 -3.61 7.69
C GLU A 24 7.28 -2.80 6.40
N ILE A 25 8.36 -2.64 5.63
CA ILE A 25 8.32 -2.07 4.28
C ILE A 25 8.98 -3.04 3.31
N THR A 26 8.21 -3.55 2.35
CA THR A 26 8.71 -4.39 1.27
C THR A 26 8.71 -3.61 -0.04
N LYS A 27 9.79 -3.71 -0.82
CA LYS A 27 9.89 -3.10 -2.15
C LYS A 27 9.69 -4.14 -3.25
N LYS A 28 8.71 -3.91 -4.14
CA LYS A 28 8.45 -4.75 -5.32
C LYS A 28 8.04 -3.86 -6.50
N ALA A 29 8.60 -4.11 -7.69
CA ALA A 29 8.30 -3.34 -8.92
C ALA A 29 8.33 -1.81 -8.71
N GLU A 30 9.37 -1.31 -8.03
CA GLU A 30 9.56 0.11 -7.69
C GLU A 30 8.49 0.72 -6.75
N MET A 31 7.59 -0.10 -6.21
CA MET A 31 6.57 0.30 -5.24
C MET A 31 6.95 -0.13 -3.83
N GLU A 32 6.58 0.70 -2.85
CA GLU A 32 6.75 0.41 -1.43
C GLU A 32 5.42 -0.06 -0.82
N PHE A 33 5.39 -1.31 -0.39
CA PHE A 33 4.30 -1.93 0.34
C PHE A 33 4.58 -1.79 1.83
N CYS A 34 3.82 -0.95 2.51
CA CYS A 34 3.97 -0.67 3.94
C CYS A 34 2.95 -1.50 4.72
N SER A 35 3.42 -2.55 5.39
CA SER A 35 2.61 -3.41 6.24
C SER A 35 2.59 -2.88 7.67
N GLY A 36 1.45 -2.97 8.33
CA GLY A 36 1.33 -2.53 9.71
C GLY A 36 -0.09 -2.60 10.26
N LYS A 37 -0.35 -1.81 11.30
CA LYS A 37 -1.66 -1.72 11.95
C LYS A 37 -2.26 -0.33 11.86
N LEU A 38 -3.52 -0.27 11.41
CA LEU A 38 -4.36 0.92 11.41
C LEU A 38 -5.67 0.58 12.13
N LEU A 39 -5.97 1.28 13.22
CA LEU A 39 -7.16 1.03 14.05
C LEU A 39 -7.30 -0.46 14.44
N ASP A 40 -6.21 -1.07 14.90
CA ASP A 40 -6.07 -2.49 15.26
C ASP A 40 -6.33 -3.50 14.12
N LYS A 41 -6.45 -3.03 12.88
CA LYS A 41 -6.54 -3.88 11.68
C LYS A 41 -5.19 -4.00 11.01
N ASP A 42 -4.86 -5.22 10.58
CA ASP A 42 -3.68 -5.46 9.76
C ASP A 42 -3.92 -4.92 8.34
N VAL A 43 -3.04 -4.02 7.90
CA VAL A 43 -3.15 -3.31 6.62
C VAL A 43 -1.86 -3.36 5.84
N VAL A 44 -1.96 -3.32 4.52
CA VAL A 44 -0.84 -3.06 3.61
C VAL A 44 -1.20 -1.85 2.76
N ILE A 45 -0.38 -0.79 2.86
CA ILE A 45 -0.59 0.48 2.17
C ILE A 45 0.46 0.63 1.07
N VAL A 46 0.03 0.87 -0.16
CA VAL A 46 0.92 1.02 -1.32
C VAL A 46 0.50 2.18 -2.22
N LYS A 47 1.50 2.90 -2.76
CA LYS A 47 1.29 3.86 -3.85
C LYS A 47 1.54 3.16 -5.17
N SER A 48 0.47 2.97 -5.95
CA SER A 48 0.53 2.36 -7.29
C SER A 48 1.15 3.28 -8.34
N GLY A 49 0.96 4.60 -8.20
CA GLY A 49 1.22 5.56 -9.27
C GLY A 49 0.02 5.75 -10.19
N VAL A 50 -0.03 6.87 -10.91
CA VAL A 50 -1.15 7.21 -11.79
C VAL A 50 -1.15 6.31 -13.04
N GLY A 51 -2.33 5.86 -13.46
CA GLY A 51 -2.56 5.15 -14.72
C GLY A 51 -3.01 3.70 -14.56
N LYS A 52 -3.73 3.20 -15.57
CA LYS A 52 -4.37 1.87 -15.54
C LYS A 52 -3.38 0.72 -15.40
N VAL A 53 -2.23 0.81 -16.08
CA VAL A 53 -1.19 -0.23 -16.05
C VAL A 53 -0.58 -0.35 -14.65
N ASN A 54 -0.23 0.79 -14.04
CA ASN A 54 0.33 0.85 -12.70
C ASN A 54 -0.62 0.28 -11.64
N ALA A 55 -1.90 0.69 -11.70
CA ALA A 55 -2.92 0.16 -10.79
C ALA A 55 -3.09 -1.36 -10.92
N ALA A 56 -3.09 -1.89 -12.15
CA ALA A 56 -3.23 -3.33 -12.40
C ALA A 56 -2.03 -4.13 -11.86
N VAL A 57 -0.80 -3.69 -12.15
CA VAL A 57 0.42 -4.35 -11.65
C VAL A 57 0.49 -4.29 -10.12
N CYS A 58 0.20 -3.13 -9.54
CA CYS A 58 0.16 -2.95 -8.09
C CYS A 58 -0.85 -3.90 -7.42
N THR A 59 -2.06 -3.99 -7.98
CA THR A 59 -3.11 -4.86 -7.45
C THR A 59 -2.72 -6.34 -7.52
N GLN A 60 -2.14 -6.79 -8.64
CA GLN A 60 -1.67 -8.16 -8.78
C GLN A 60 -0.62 -8.50 -7.71
N ILE A 61 0.39 -7.64 -7.56
CA ILE A 61 1.44 -7.85 -6.57
C ILE A 61 0.85 -7.84 -5.16
N LEU A 62 -0.09 -6.93 -4.85
CA LEU A 62 -0.70 -6.83 -3.53
C LEU A 62 -1.48 -8.09 -3.13
N ILE A 63 -2.17 -8.72 -4.08
CA ILE A 63 -2.95 -9.94 -3.84
C ILE A 63 -2.02 -11.15 -3.64
N ASP A 64 -0.91 -11.21 -4.37
CA ASP A 64 0.04 -12.33 -4.31
C ASP A 64 1.07 -12.21 -3.16
N SER A 65 1.04 -11.10 -2.40
CA SER A 65 2.03 -10.79 -1.35
C SER A 65 1.65 -11.28 0.04
#